data_AF-A0A2E8XRN7-F1
#
_entry.id   AF-A0A2E8XRN7-F1
#
_cell.length_a   1.000
_cell.length_b   1.000
_cell.length_c   1.000
_cell.angle_alpha   90.00
_cell.angle_beta   90.00
_cell.angle_gamma   90.00
#
_symmetry.space_group_name_H-M   'P 1'
#
loop_
_entity.id
_entity.type
_entity.pdbx_description
1 polymer ?
#
loop_
_entity_poly.entity_id
_entity_poly.type
_entity_poly.pdbx_seq_one_letter_code
_entity_poly.pdbx_strand_id
1 'polypeptide(L)' 'MSCEDSILVLRENLAEIQDVCQEALEDAVLMDVSEAQFRQVLHALVDELSNPYTKG' A
#
# COMPACT_ATOMS: atom_id res chain seq x y z
N MET A 1 2.33 24.94 -0.12
CA MET A 1 2.31 23.79 0.80
C MET A 1 3.67 23.79 1.48
N SER A 2 3.71 23.87 2.82
CA SER A 2 5.00 23.81 3.52
C SER A 2 5.55 22.38 3.48
N CYS A 3 6.85 22.21 3.73
CA CYS A 3 7.45 20.88 3.84
C CYS A 3 6.79 20.04 4.95
N GLU A 4 6.31 20.70 6.01
CA GLU A 4 5.67 20.05 7.16
C GLU A 4 4.28 19.51 6.81
N ASP A 5 3.47 20.30 6.08
CA ASP A 5 2.15 19.86 5.59
C ASP A 5 2.27 18.65 4.65
N SER A 6 3.30 18.66 3.80
CA SER A 6 3.54 17.58 2.84
C SER A 6 3.95 16.28 3.53
N ILE A 7 4.71 16.36 4.62
CA ILE A 7 5.09 15.18 5.42
C ILE A 7 3.88 14.61 6.16
N LEU A 8 2.98 15.47 6.66
CA LEU A 8 1.76 15.02 7.33
C LEU A 8 0.86 14.23 6.37
N VAL A 9 0.58 14.79 5.19
CA VAL A 9 -0.26 14.12 4.18
C VAL A 9 0.36 12.79 3.75
N LEU A 10 1.69 12.71 3.60
CA LEU A 10 2.35 11.44 3.29
C LEU A 10 2.19 10.39 4.39
N ARG A 11 2.19 10.79 5.66
CA ARG A 11 1.96 9.86 6.77
C ARG A 11 0.53 9.37 6.81
N GLU A 12 -0.44 10.25 6.57
CA GLU A 12 -1.86 9.89 6.47
C GLU A 12 -2.09 8.90 5.33
N ASN A 13 -1.54 9.18 4.13
CA ASN A 13 -1.61 8.25 3.00
C ASN A 13 -1.03 6.86 3.32
N LEU A 14 0.12 6.81 4.01
CA LEU A 14 0.75 5.53 4.37
C LEU A 14 -0.07 4.75 5.40
N ALA A 15 -0.71 5.45 6.35
CA ALA A 15 -1.61 4.82 7.31
C ALA A 15 -2.85 4.24 6.60
N GLU A 16 -3.47 5.00 5.70
CA GLU A 16 -4.62 4.52 4.92
C GLU A 16 -4.28 3.30 4.07
N ILE A 17 -3.12 3.30 3.40
CA ILE A 17 -2.65 2.15 2.62
C ILE A 17 -2.45 0.93 3.55
N GLN A 18 -1.86 1.13 4.72
CA GLN A 18 -1.64 0.05 5.68
C GLN A 18 -2.96 -0.57 6.14
N ASP A 19 -3.96 0.26 6.48
CA ASP A 19 -5.26 -0.20 6.94
C ASP A 19 -5.96 -1.02 5.83
N VAL A 20 -5.97 -0.52 4.59
CA VAL A 20 -6.57 -1.24 3.45
C VAL A 20 -5.85 -2.56 3.17
N CYS A 21 -4.51 -2.59 3.22
CA CYS A 21 -3.75 -3.82 3.03
C CYS A 21 -3.98 -4.84 4.16
N GLN A 22 -4.22 -4.38 5.38
CA GLN A 22 -4.51 -5.23 6.53
C GLN A 22 -5.89 -5.87 6.39
N GLU A 23 -6.92 -5.08 6.07
CA GLU A 23 -8.27 -5.59 5.78
C GLU A 23 -8.26 -6.64 4.67
N ALA A 24 -7.57 -6.34 3.55
CA ALA A 24 -7.47 -7.27 2.43
C ALA A 24 -6.74 -8.58 2.80
N LEU A 25 -5.74 -8.52 3.70
CA LEU A 25 -5.06 -9.70 4.20
C LEU A 25 -5.97 -10.54 5.11
N GLU A 26 -6.73 -9.90 6.00
CA GLU A 26 -7.70 -10.57 6.87
C GLU A 26 -8.77 -11.30 6.07
N ASP A 27 -9.30 -10.66 5.02
CA ASP A 27 -10.25 -11.28 4.09
C ASP A 27 -9.64 -12.48 3.35
N ALA A 28 -8.40 -12.35 2.86
CA ALA A 28 -7.70 -13.43 2.17
C ALA A 28 -7.50 -14.65 3.09
N VAL A 29 -7.07 -14.42 4.32
CA VAL A 29 -6.91 -15.49 5.32
C VAL A 29 -8.25 -16.12 5.67
N LEU A 30 -9.33 -15.34 5.79
CA LEU A 30 -10.69 -15.83 6.03
C LEU A 30 -11.22 -16.69 4.87
N MET A 31 -10.69 -16.49 3.65
CA MET A 31 -10.98 -17.31 2.46
C MET A 31 -10.01 -18.48 2.26
N ASP A 32 -9.26 -18.87 3.30
CA ASP A 32 -8.24 -19.95 3.28
C ASP A 32 -7.06 -19.70 2.32
N VAL A 33 -6.78 -18.45 1.95
CA VAL A 33 -5.57 -18.10 1.19
C VAL A 33 -4.37 -18.04 2.13
N SER A 34 -3.22 -18.53 1.67
CA SER A 34 -1.97 -18.44 2.43
C SER A 34 -1.55 -16.98 2.64
N GLU A 35 -1.35 -16.57 3.91
CA GLU A 35 -0.80 -15.26 4.26
C GLU A 35 0.50 -14.95 3.49
N ALA A 36 1.41 -15.93 3.41
CA ALA A 36 2.70 -15.74 2.74
C ALA A 36 2.52 -15.46 1.24
N GLN A 37 1.57 -16.12 0.58
CA GLN A 37 1.26 -15.87 -0.84
C GLN A 37 0.58 -14.50 -1.01
N PHE A 38 -0.34 -14.14 -0.12
CA PHE A 38 -1.01 -12.85 -0.20
C PHE A 38 -0.04 -11.68 0.00
N ARG A 39 0.92 -11.81 0.92
CA ARG A 39 2.01 -10.83 1.09
C ARG A 39 2.86 -10.68 -0.17
N GLN A 40 3.14 -11.78 -0.90
CA GLN A 40 3.84 -11.69 -2.18
C GLN A 40 3.04 -10.92 -3.25
N VAL A 41 1.71 -11.10 -3.27
CA VAL A 41 0.83 -10.33 -4.16
C VAL A 41 0.88 -8.84 -3.81
N LEU A 42 0.78 -8.48 -2.52
CA LEU A 42 0.90 -7.08 -2.09
C LEU A 42 2.25 -6.46 -2.48
N HIS A 43 3.35 -7.21 -2.34
CA HIS A 43 4.67 -6.75 -2.79
C HIS A 43 4.72 -6.52 -4.31
N ALA A 44 4.18 -7.45 -5.11
CA ALA A 44 4.12 -7.31 -6.56
C ALA A 44 3.28 -6.10 -6.98
N LEU A 45 2.16 -5.83 -6.30
CA LEU A 45 1.34 -4.64 -6.56
C LEU A 45 2.10 -3.33 -6.32
N VAL A 46 2.94 -3.28 -5.28
CA VAL A 46 3.81 -2.12 -5.00
C VAL A 46 4.89 -1.96 -6.08
N ASP A 47 5.48 -3.07 -6.53
CA ASP A 47 6.51 -3.06 -7.59
C ASP A 47 5.95 -2.59 -8.96
N GLU A 48 4.65 -2.79 -9.20
CA GLU A 48 3.95 -2.35 -10.41
C GLU A 48 3.53 -0.86 -10.39
N LEU A 49 3.68 -0.17 -9.25
CA LEU A 49 3.35 1.26 -9.16
C LEU A 49 4.21 2.07 -10.13
N SER A 50 3.55 2.76 -11.05
CA SER A 50 4.22 3.64 -11.99
C SER A 50 4.24 5.07 -11.48
N ASN A 51 5.41 5.72 -11.56
CA ASN A 51 5.51 7.15 -11.30
C ASN A 51 5.05 7.93 -12.55
N PRO A 52 3.93 8.65 -12.51
CA PRO A 52 3.45 9.41 -13.66
C PRO A 52 4.35 10.63 -13.98
N TYR A 53 5.25 11.01 -13.06
CA TYR A 53 6.22 12.09 -13.23
C TYR A 53 7.56 11.59 -13.77
N THR A 54 7.56 10.61 -14.69
CA THR A 54 8.71 10.35 -15.56
C THR A 54 9.05 11.64 -16.31
N LYS A 55 10.14 12.29 -15.86
CA LYS A 55 10.68 13.53 -16.40
C LYS A 55 10.84 13.43 -17.93
N GLY A 56 10.17 14.34 -18.63
CA GLY A 56 10.85 15.07 -19.70
C GLY A 56 11.78 16.12 -19.10
#